data_AF-A0A9E5UA09-F1
#
_entry.id   AF-A0A9E5UA09-F1
#
_cell.length_a   1.000
_cell.length_b   1.000
_cell.length_c   1.000
_cell.angle_alpha   90.00
_cell.angle_beta   90.00
_cell.angle_gamma   90.00
#
_symmetry.space_group_name_H-M   'P 1'
#
loop_
_entity.id
_entity.type
_entity.pdbx_description
1 polymer ?
#
loop_
_entity_poly.entity_id
_entity_poly.type
_entity_poly.pdbx_seq_one_letter_code
_entity_poly.pdbx_strand_id
1 'polypeptide(L)' 'MRRYMIQIKYNISSVQGLVGNPQDRKPQAARIMEKLGGSLIDFYFTFGEWDAVILVELPDDAHAMAVAMA' A
#
# COMPACT_ATOMS: atom_id res chain seq x y z
N MET A 1 17.55 -5.83 -1.80
CA MET A 1 16.09 -5.61 -1.77
C MET A 1 15.39 -6.80 -2.39
N ARG A 2 14.17 -7.08 -1.92
CA ARG A 2 13.28 -8.13 -2.46
C ARG A 2 11.98 -7.49 -2.93
N ARG A 3 11.34 -8.11 -3.92
CA ARG A 3 10.05 -7.66 -4.44
C ARG A 3 8.90 -8.37 -3.76
N TYR A 4 7.89 -7.61 -3.38
CA TYR A 4 6.67 -8.12 -2.78
C TYR A 4 5.45 -7.55 -3.49
N MET A 5 4.41 -8.37 -3.58
CA MET A 5 3.05 -7.94 -3.87
C MET A 5 2.28 -7.96 -2.57
N ILE A 6 1.71 -6.82 -2.19
CA ILE A 6 0.92 -6.68 -0.95
C ILE A 6 -0.50 -6.29 -1.32
N GLN A 7 -1.46 -7.07 -0.83
CA GLN A 7 -2.89 -6.77 -0.93
C GLN A 7 -3.31 -5.96 0.29
N ILE A 8 -4.07 -4.89 0.07
CA ILE A 8 -4.48 -3.95 1.11
C ILE A 8 -6.00 -3.95 1.19
N LYS A 9 -6.50 -4.03 2.43
CA LYS A 9 -7.91 -3.84 2.75
C LYS A 9 -8.05 -2.67 3.69
N TYR A 10 -8.74 -1.64 3.24
CA TYR A 10 -9.04 -0.47 4.05
C TYR A 10 -10.13 -0.80 5.06
N ASN A 11 -10.00 -0.20 6.25
CA ASN A 11 -11.09 -0.17 7.19
C ASN A 11 -12.23 0.74 6.68
N ILE A 12 -13.42 0.60 7.27
CA ILE A 12 -14.64 1.30 6.84
C ILE A 12 -14.45 2.82 6.82
N SER A 13 -13.79 3.39 7.83
CA SER A 13 -13.56 4.83 7.91
C SER A 13 -12.62 5.34 6.81
N SER A 14 -11.61 4.55 6.42
CA SER A 14 -10.71 4.88 5.32
C SER A 14 -11.42 4.85 3.97
N VAL A 15 -12.30 3.87 3.75
CA VAL A 15 -13.13 3.80 2.54
C VAL A 15 -14.08 5.00 2.47
N GLN A 16 -14.81 5.30 3.55
CA GLN A 16 -15.71 6.45 3.61
C GLN A 16 -14.98 7.76 3.33
N GLY A 17 -13.79 7.95 3.91
CA GLY A 17 -12.96 9.12 3.64
C GLY A 17 -12.52 9.21 2.19
N LEU A 18 -12.15 8.09 1.57
CA LEU A 18 -11.75 8.05 0.16
C LEU A 18 -12.93 8.34 -0.79
N VAL A 19 -14.13 7.82 -0.49
CA VAL A 19 -15.34 8.09 -1.29
C VAL A 19 -15.78 9.54 -1.16
N GLY A 20 -15.75 10.09 0.06
CA GLY A 20 -16.16 11.49 0.32
C GLY A 20 -15.15 12.53 -0.20
N ASN A 21 -13.87 12.17 -0.28
CA ASN A 21 -12.82 13.01 -0.85
C ASN A 21 -11.79 12.15 -1.59
N PRO A 22 -12.02 11.86 -2.89
CA PRO A 22 -11.11 11.07 -3.69
C PRO A 22 -9.72 11.70 -3.74
N GLN A 23 -8.72 10.93 -3.37
CA GLN A 23 -7.32 11.35 -3.40
C GLN A 23 -6.48 10.27 -4.08
N ASP A 24 -5.48 10.69 -4.84
CA ASP A 24 -4.41 9.79 -5.24
C ASP A 24 -3.68 9.34 -3.96
N ARG A 25 -3.59 8.02 -3.78
CA ARG A 25 -2.95 7.35 -2.63
C ARG A 25 -1.53 6.91 -2.96
N LYS A 26 -1.12 6.93 -4.24
CA LYS A 26 0.20 6.49 -4.70
C LYS A 26 1.33 7.33 -4.09
N PRO A 27 1.26 8.68 -4.01
CA PRO A 27 2.34 9.47 -3.42
C PRO A 27 2.56 9.19 -1.92
N GLN A 28 1.48 8.94 -1.18
CA GLN A 28 1.52 8.64 0.24
C GLN A 28 2.13 7.25 0.46
N ALA A 29 1.71 6.25 -0.33
CA ALA A 29 2.31 4.91 -0.31
C ALA A 29 3.81 4.95 -0.63
N ALA A 30 4.22 5.72 -1.65
CA ALA A 30 5.63 5.88 -2.02
C ALA A 30 6.47 6.44 -0.85
N ARG A 31 6.01 7.51 -0.20
CA ARG A 31 6.69 8.10 0.97
C ARG A 31 6.80 7.13 2.15
N ILE A 32 5.83 6.25 2.34
CA ILE A 32 5.89 5.22 3.39
C ILE A 32 6.98 4.20 3.04
N MET A 33 7.02 3.73 1.78
CA MET A 33 8.06 2.78 1.35
C MET A 33 9.47 3.37 1.48
N GLU A 34 9.66 4.63 1.08
CA GLU A 34 10.94 5.34 1.23
C GLU A 34 11.40 5.41 2.69
N LYS A 35 10.50 5.72 3.63
CA LYS A 35 10.79 5.73 5.07
C LYS A 35 11.19 4.37 5.61
N LEU A 36 10.72 3.29 5.00
CA LEU A 36 11.06 1.91 5.34
C LEU A 36 12.32 1.41 4.61
N GLY A 37 13.06 2.29 3.92
CA GLY A 37 14.26 1.93 3.18
C GLY A 37 13.98 1.17 1.88
N GLY A 38 12.77 1.29 1.35
CA GLY A 38 12.32 0.65 0.13
C GLY A 38 11.74 1.61 -0.90
N SER A 39 11.04 1.07 -1.88
CA SER A 39 10.43 1.85 -2.96
C SER A 39 9.08 1.26 -3.38
N LEU A 40 8.18 2.13 -3.85
CA LEU A 40 6.95 1.73 -4.51
C LEU A 40 7.24 1.56 -6.01
N ILE A 41 7.02 0.36 -6.54
CA ILE A 41 7.10 0.08 -7.97
C ILE A 41 5.78 0.51 -8.62
N ASP A 42 4.67 -0.04 -8.15
CA ASP A 42 3.34 0.24 -8.69
C ASP A 42 2.24 0.16 -7.64
N PHE A 43 1.13 0.84 -7.94
CA PHE A 43 -0.07 0.92 -7.11
C PHE A 43 -1.30 0.76 -8.00
N TYR A 44 -2.19 -0.13 -7.60
CA TYR A 44 -3.47 -0.32 -8.27
C TYR A 44 -4.59 -0.34 -7.24
N PHE A 45 -5.66 0.40 -7.49
CA PHE A 45 -6.93 0.12 -6.83
C PHE A 45 -7.50 -1.17 -7.41
N THR A 46 -8.11 -1.97 -6.54
CA THR A 46 -8.83 -3.18 -6.94
C THR A 46 -10.28 -3.04 -6.55
N PHE A 47 -11.18 -3.60 -7.35
CA PHE A 47 -12.63 -3.55 -7.13
C PHE A 47 -13.15 -4.96 -6.90
N GLY A 48 -12.92 -5.48 -5.69
CA GLY A 48 -13.25 -6.84 -5.29
C GLY A 48 -13.10 -7.03 -3.79
N GLU A 49 -12.56 -8.17 -3.37
CA GLU A 49 -12.36 -8.47 -1.95
C GLU A 49 -11.34 -7.55 -1.26
N TRP A 50 -10.37 -7.07 -2.03
CA TRP A 50 -9.31 -6.14 -1.61
C TRP A 50 -9.52 -4.78 -2.25
N ASP A 51 -9.01 -3.73 -1.62
CA ASP A 51 -9.18 -2.34 -2.06
C ASP A 51 -8.00 -1.84 -2.90
N ALA A 52 -6.79 -2.36 -2.65
CA ALA A 52 -5.62 -2.05 -3.46
C ALA A 52 -4.61 -3.20 -3.48
N VAL A 53 -3.73 -3.16 -4.50
CA VAL A 53 -2.51 -3.95 -4.58
C VAL A 53 -1.34 -3.00 -4.81
N ILE A 54 -0.24 -3.23 -4.09
CA ILE A 54 1.03 -2.54 -4.31
C ILE A 54 2.13 -3.53 -4.66
N LEU A 55 3.00 -3.11 -5.58
CA LEU A 55 4.27 -3.77 -5.84
C LEU A 55 5.37 -2.91 -5.24
N VAL A 56 6.21 -3.50 -4.39
CA VAL A 56 7.23 -2.77 -3.63
C VAL A 56 8.55 -3.52 -3.62
N GLU A 57 9.64 -2.76 -3.47
CA GLU A 57 10.94 -3.30 -3.06
C GLU A 57 11.19 -2.92 -1.61
N LEU A 58 11.47 -3.92 -0.76
CA LEU A 58 11.74 -3.72 0.66
C LEU A 58 13.02 -4.46 1.11
N PRO A 59 13.61 -4.09 2.26
CA PRO A 59 14.84 -4.71 2.75
C PRO A 59 14.73 -6.21 3.01
N ASP A 60 13.67 -6.63 3.69
CA ASP A 60 13.43 -8.01 4.15
C ASP A 60 11.94 -8.32 4.34
N ASP A 61 11.62 -9.55 4.77
CA ASP A 61 10.25 -10.04 4.93
C ASP A 61 9.53 -9.37 6.12
N ALA A 62 10.27 -8.91 7.14
CA ALA A 62 9.70 -8.24 8.30
C ALA A 62 9.15 -6.85 7.93
N HIS A 63 9.88 -6.11 7.09
CA HIS A 63 9.39 -4.85 6.54
C HIS A 63 8.14 -5.05 5.66
N ALA A 64 8.12 -6.11 4.83
CA ALA A 64 6.95 -6.42 4.00
C ALA A 64 5.72 -6.78 4.85
N MET A 65 5.90 -7.58 5.90
CA MET A 65 4.83 -7.93 6.83
C MET A 65 4.31 -6.71 7.59
N ALA A 66 5.20 -5.80 8.02
CA ALA A 66 4.81 -4.57 8.69
C ALA A 66 3.90 -3.69 7.80
N VAL A 67 4.18 -3.62 6.50
CA VAL A 67 3.32 -2.91 5.53
C VAL A 67 1.99 -3.62 5.31
N ALA A 68 2.00 -4.96 5.21
CA ALA A 68 0.79 -5.75 4.98
C ALA A 68 -0.22 -5.69 6.14
N MET A 69 0.26 -5.38 7.36
CA MET A 69 -0.54 -5.36 8.60
C MET A 69 -0.88 -3.94 9.09
N ALA A 70 -0.52 -2.91 8.33
CA ALA A 70 -0.71 -1.50 8.67
C ALA A 70 -2.16 -1.01 8.57
#